data_AF-A0A258KXD3-F1
#
_entry.id   AF-A0A258KXD3-F1
#
_cell.length_a   1.000
_cell.length_b   1.000
_cell.length_c   1.000
_cell.angle_alpha   90.00
_cell.angle_beta   90.00
_cell.angle_gamma   90.00
#
_symmetry.space_group_name_H-M   'P 1'
#
loop_
_entity.id
_entity.type
_entity.pdbx_description
1 polymer ?
#
loop_
_entity_poly.entity_id
_entity_poly.type
_entity_poly.pdbx_seq_one_letter_code
_entity_poly.pdbx_strand_id
1 'polypeptide(L)'
;MTSGGPCMSLSAPVAHAVESLQVWLKELREKAELADEASAYAVLRSVLHQLRDRLTMDEAINLGAQLPVMIRGLYYEGWRPHQVPRKIRSRQIFLDELSEELLPHTFPVEWAVTSVFGLLAHHCDPGEIAHVIGQMPDDLKDLWPASVRHLDKNSAKKNER
;
A
#
# COMPACT_ATOMS: atom_id res chain seq x y z
N MET A 1 -23.93 32.24 28.47
CA MET A 1 -24.59 31.15 27.70
C MET A 1 -23.50 30.44 26.91
N THR A 2 -22.85 29.44 27.50
CA THR A 2 -21.81 28.65 26.85
C THR A 2 -22.48 27.48 26.14
N SER A 3 -22.57 27.56 24.81
CA SER A 3 -22.98 26.44 23.97
C SER A 3 -21.87 25.39 24.01
N GLY A 4 -21.96 24.46 24.95
CA GLY A 4 -21.20 23.21 24.90
C GLY A 4 -21.84 22.32 23.84
N GLY A 5 -21.40 22.46 22.59
CA GLY A 5 -21.80 21.55 21.51
C GLY A 5 -21.49 20.11 21.90
N PRO A 6 -22.28 19.12 21.44
CA PRO A 6 -22.05 17.73 21.78
C PRO A 6 -20.62 17.33 21.40
N CYS A 7 -19.85 16.90 22.40
CA CYS A 7 -18.55 16.28 22.19
C CYS A 7 -18.79 15.02 21.34
N MET A 8 -18.45 15.06 20.05
CA MET A 8 -18.49 13.89 19.19
C MET A 8 -17.38 12.93 19.63
N SER A 9 -17.69 12.04 20.57
CA SER A 9 -16.83 10.91 20.88
C SER A 9 -17.04 9.84 19.82
N LEU A 10 -15.98 9.53 19.06
CA LEU A 10 -15.99 8.36 18.18
C LEU A 10 -16.17 7.09 19.03
N SER A 11 -16.90 6.10 18.50
CA SER A 11 -16.94 4.78 19.14
C SER A 11 -15.55 4.14 19.10
N ALA A 12 -15.22 3.29 20.08
CA ALA A 12 -13.89 2.69 20.19
C ALA A 12 -13.40 1.99 18.90
N PRO A 13 -14.24 1.23 18.16
CA PRO A 13 -13.81 0.64 16.88
C PRO A 13 -13.46 1.68 15.82
N VAL A 14 -14.20 2.79 15.76
CA VAL A 14 -13.95 3.88 14.80
C VAL A 14 -12.71 4.67 15.20
N ALA A 15 -12.52 4.94 16.50
CA ALA A 15 -11.30 5.58 17.00
C ALA A 15 -10.06 4.75 16.65
N HIS A 16 -10.08 3.43 16.90
CA HIS A 16 -8.98 2.53 16.58
C HIS A 16 -8.68 2.46 15.08
N ALA A 17 -9.72 2.52 14.23
CA ALA A 17 -9.58 2.56 12.79
C ALA A 17 -8.86 3.83 12.30
N VAL A 18 -9.20 4.99 12.87
CA VAL A 18 -8.55 6.26 12.57
C VAL A 18 -7.10 6.29 13.09
N GLU A 19 -6.88 5.81 14.32
CA GLU A 19 -5.55 5.72 14.92
C GLU A 19 -4.62 4.83 14.08
N SER A 20 -5.10 3.67 13.62
CA SER A 20 -4.31 2.77 12.77
C SER A 20 -3.86 3.43 11.46
N LEU A 21 -4.75 4.21 10.81
CA LEU A 21 -4.39 5.00 9.64
C LEU A 21 -3.34 6.05 9.98
N GLN A 22 -3.53 6.80 11.07
CA GLN A 22 -2.59 7.85 11.50
C GLN A 22 -1.19 7.29 11.79
N VAL A 23 -1.10 6.12 12.42
CA VAL A 23 0.17 5.41 12.65
C VAL A 23 0.89 5.14 11.34
N TRP A 24 0.19 4.58 10.34
CA TRP A 24 0.78 4.28 9.03
C TRP A 24 1.18 5.55 8.27
N LEU A 25 0.35 6.60 8.30
CA LEU A 25 0.67 7.87 7.63
C LEU A 25 1.88 8.56 8.25
N LYS A 26 1.99 8.54 9.58
CA LYS A 26 3.14 9.10 10.29
C LYS A 26 4.41 8.32 9.97
N GLU A 27 4.37 7.00 10.04
CA GLU A 27 5.50 6.13 9.71
C GLU A 27 5.95 6.34 8.25
N LEU A 28 5.00 6.41 7.31
CA LEU A 28 5.29 6.67 5.90
C LEU A 28 5.90 8.06 5.70
N ARG A 29 5.34 9.09 6.33
CA ARG A 29 5.85 10.46 6.25
C ARG A 29 7.32 10.51 6.69
N GLU A 30 7.64 9.84 7.80
CA GLU A 30 9.00 9.80 8.35
C GLU A 30 9.96 9.02 7.44
N LYS A 31 9.55 7.84 6.94
CA LYS A 31 10.40 7.01 6.07
C LYS A 31 10.64 7.61 4.68
N ALA A 32 9.61 8.21 4.10
CA ALA A 32 9.65 8.81 2.76
C ALA A 32 10.03 10.30 2.77
N GLU A 33 10.33 10.87 3.94
CA GLU A 33 10.66 12.29 4.13
C GLU A 33 9.64 13.26 3.50
N LEU A 34 8.34 12.94 3.65
CA LEU A 34 7.26 13.71 3.06
C LEU A 34 6.93 14.94 3.90
N ALA A 35 6.45 16.00 3.24
CA ALA A 35 6.18 17.29 3.87
C ALA A 35 5.13 17.21 4.98
N ASP A 36 4.06 16.45 4.75
CA ASP A 36 2.93 16.32 5.65
C ASP A 36 2.18 14.98 5.49
N GLU A 37 1.21 14.74 6.37
CA GLU A 37 0.38 13.53 6.33
C GLU A 37 -0.57 13.49 5.12
N ALA A 38 -0.92 14.65 4.54
CA ALA A 38 -1.71 14.71 3.32
C ALA A 38 -0.92 14.16 2.12
N SER A 39 0.37 14.49 2.03
CA SER A 39 1.31 13.94 1.05
C SER A 39 1.50 12.43 1.26
N ALA A 40 1.65 11.99 2.51
CA ALA A 40 1.72 10.57 2.86
C ALA A 40 0.46 9.80 2.46
N TYR A 41 -0.73 10.40 2.67
CA TYR A 41 -1.99 9.80 2.27
C TYR A 41 -2.11 9.67 0.75
N ALA A 42 -1.75 10.72 0.00
CA ALA A 42 -1.74 10.68 -1.47
C ALA A 42 -0.80 9.58 -1.99
N VAL A 43 0.43 9.52 -1.49
CA VAL A 43 1.41 8.48 -1.84
C VAL A 43 0.89 7.09 -1.51
N LEU A 44 0.39 6.87 -0.28
CA LEU A 44 -0.14 5.57 0.14
C LEU A 44 -1.27 5.13 -0.78
N ARG A 45 -2.23 6.02 -1.07
CA ARG A 45 -3.36 5.77 -1.95
C ARG A 45 -2.92 5.36 -3.35
N SER A 46 -2.11 6.20 -4.01
CA SER A 46 -1.70 6.00 -5.40
C SER A 46 -0.90 4.71 -5.56
N VAL A 47 0.07 4.46 -4.67
CA VAL A 47 0.88 3.22 -4.71
C VAL A 47 0.02 1.99 -4.46
N LEU A 48 -0.89 2.03 -3.48
CA LEU A 48 -1.79 0.92 -3.18
C LEU A 48 -2.72 0.60 -4.36
N HIS A 49 -3.31 1.61 -5.00
CA HIS A 49 -4.18 1.43 -6.17
C HIS A 49 -3.40 0.84 -7.35
N GLN A 50 -2.22 1.37 -7.60
CA GLN A 50 -1.41 0.94 -8.73
C GLN A 50 -0.87 -0.48 -8.55
N LEU A 51 -0.51 -0.85 -7.31
CA LEU A 51 -0.19 -2.21 -6.89
C LEU A 51 -1.38 -3.15 -7.08
N ARG A 52 -2.53 -2.81 -6.48
CA ARG A 52 -3.78 -3.58 -6.54
C ARG A 52 -4.15 -3.96 -7.97
N ASP A 53 -4.11 -2.99 -8.87
CA ASP A 53 -4.61 -3.21 -10.23
C ASP A 53 -3.71 -4.11 -11.08
N ARG A 54 -2.53 -4.46 -10.57
CA ARG A 54 -1.59 -5.39 -11.21
C ARG A 54 -1.64 -6.79 -10.63
N LEU A 55 -2.29 -6.95 -9.48
CA LEU A 55 -2.53 -8.26 -8.89
C LEU A 55 -3.72 -8.93 -9.57
N THR A 56 -3.77 -10.26 -9.48
CA THR A 56 -5.00 -10.99 -9.78
C THR A 56 -6.08 -10.58 -8.78
N MET A 57 -7.34 -10.85 -9.10
CA MET A 57 -8.47 -10.51 -8.23
C MET A 57 -8.31 -11.13 -6.83
N ASP A 58 -7.94 -12.41 -6.76
CA ASP A 58 -7.77 -13.13 -5.49
C ASP A 58 -6.63 -12.56 -4.65
N GLU A 59 -5.47 -12.27 -5.27
CA GLU A 59 -4.31 -11.70 -4.58
C GLU A 59 -4.59 -10.26 -4.10
N ALA A 60 -5.32 -9.47 -4.88
CA ALA A 60 -5.78 -8.15 -4.44
C ALA A 60 -6.74 -8.24 -3.24
N ILE A 61 -7.60 -9.26 -3.19
CA ILE A 61 -8.49 -9.52 -2.06
C ILE A 61 -7.68 -9.90 -0.81
N ASN A 62 -6.74 -10.84 -0.96
CA ASN A 62 -5.90 -11.31 0.14
C ASN A 62 -5.04 -10.18 0.73
N LEU A 63 -4.40 -9.36 -0.13
CA LEU A 63 -3.65 -8.19 0.34
C LEU A 63 -4.56 -7.20 1.09
N GLY A 64 -5.73 -6.89 0.54
CA GLY A 64 -6.67 -5.97 1.20
C GLY A 64 -7.14 -6.47 2.57
N ALA A 65 -7.22 -7.78 2.79
CA ALA A 65 -7.54 -8.37 4.09
C ALA A 65 -6.49 -8.11 5.17
N GLN A 66 -5.22 -7.88 4.78
CA GLN A 66 -4.13 -7.51 5.70
C GLN A 66 -4.19 -6.04 6.15
N LEU A 67 -4.91 -5.19 5.41
CA LEU A 67 -4.91 -3.74 5.67
C LEU A 67 -5.87 -3.37 6.82
N PRO A 68 -5.50 -2.38 7.67
CA PRO A 68 -6.42 -1.75 8.62
C PRO A 68 -7.67 -1.22 7.92
N VAL A 69 -8.82 -1.20 8.60
CA VAL A 69 -10.12 -0.97 7.95
C VAL A 69 -10.21 0.32 7.12
N MET A 70 -9.62 1.44 7.59
CA MET A 70 -9.59 2.69 6.83
C MET A 70 -8.70 2.60 5.58
N ILE A 71 -7.53 1.97 5.71
CA ILE A 71 -6.60 1.75 4.61
C ILE A 71 -7.19 0.75 3.61
N ARG A 72 -7.95 -0.23 4.08
CA ARG A 72 -8.71 -1.17 3.24
C ARG A 72 -9.80 -0.46 2.43
N GLY A 73 -10.54 0.46 3.07
CA GLY A 73 -11.51 1.31 2.37
C GLY A 73 -10.85 2.14 1.28
N LEU A 74 -9.73 2.79 1.61
CA LEU A 74 -8.88 3.49 0.65
C LEU A 74 -8.43 2.57 -0.49
N TYR A 75 -7.92 1.38 -0.16
CA TYR A 75 -7.39 0.40 -1.09
C TYR A 75 -8.44 -0.07 -2.12
N TYR A 76 -9.70 -0.26 -1.73
CA TYR A 76 -10.75 -0.68 -2.67
C TYR A 76 -11.48 0.47 -3.36
N GLU A 77 -11.19 1.73 -2.99
CA GLU A 77 -11.79 2.89 -3.62
C GLU A 77 -11.59 2.86 -5.15
N GLY A 78 -12.70 3.01 -5.89
CA GLY A 78 -12.69 3.07 -7.35
C GLY A 78 -12.27 1.77 -8.06
N TRP A 79 -12.13 0.65 -7.36
CA TRP A 79 -11.63 -0.59 -7.95
C TRP A 79 -12.60 -1.18 -8.99
N ARG A 80 -12.04 -1.65 -10.10
CA ARG A 80 -12.77 -2.35 -11.17
C ARG A 80 -12.19 -3.77 -11.34
N PRO A 81 -12.67 -4.78 -10.58
CA PRO A 81 -12.06 -6.11 -10.53
C PRO A 81 -12.12 -6.88 -11.87
N HIS A 82 -13.04 -6.53 -12.77
CA HIS A 82 -13.13 -7.16 -14.09
C HIS A 82 -12.06 -6.67 -15.09
N GLN A 83 -11.24 -5.69 -14.72
CA GLN A 83 -10.21 -5.08 -15.57
C GLN A 83 -8.78 -5.42 -15.12
N VAL A 84 -8.61 -6.32 -14.14
CA VAL A 84 -7.31 -6.73 -13.60
C VAL A 84 -6.97 -8.19 -13.99
N PRO A 85 -5.68 -8.57 -14.05
CA PRO A 85 -4.50 -7.73 -13.83
C PRO A 85 -4.19 -6.82 -15.03
N ARG A 86 -3.93 -5.54 -14.76
CA ARG A 86 -3.29 -4.65 -15.72
C ARG A 86 -1.85 -5.14 -15.93
N LYS A 87 -1.49 -5.43 -17.19
CA LYS A 87 -0.15 -5.93 -17.52
C LYS A 87 0.93 -4.96 -17.05
N ILE A 88 1.87 -5.47 -16.26
CA ILE A 88 3.07 -4.73 -15.88
C ILE A 88 4.00 -4.69 -17.08
N ARG A 89 4.36 -3.47 -17.53
CA ARG A 89 5.20 -3.27 -18.71
C ARG A 89 6.67 -3.03 -18.37
N SER A 90 6.95 -2.32 -17.28
CA SER A 90 8.28 -2.13 -16.70
C SER A 90 8.19 -1.34 -15.38
N ARG A 91 9.28 -1.35 -14.60
CA ARG A 91 9.52 -0.46 -13.46
C ARG A 91 9.39 1.01 -13.85
N GLN A 92 9.96 1.41 -14.98
CA GLN A 92 9.92 2.81 -15.41
C GLN A 92 8.49 3.28 -15.63
N ILE A 93 7.67 2.51 -16.37
CA ILE A 93 6.26 2.87 -16.60
C ILE A 93 5.47 2.92 -15.28
N PHE A 94 5.76 2.01 -14.35
CA PHE A 94 5.14 2.04 -13.02
C PHE A 94 5.43 3.35 -12.29
N LEU A 95 6.69 3.78 -12.27
CA LEU A 95 7.13 5.00 -11.61
C LEU A 95 6.64 6.26 -12.33
N ASP A 96 6.60 6.26 -13.67
CA ASP A 96 6.13 7.39 -14.46
C ASP A 96 4.64 7.65 -14.23
N GLU A 97 3.81 6.60 -14.26
CA GLU A 97 2.36 6.69 -13.95
C GLU A 97 2.12 7.29 -12.55
N LEU A 98 2.91 6.88 -11.54
CA LEU A 98 2.83 7.47 -10.19
C LEU A 98 3.30 8.91 -10.14
N SER A 99 4.38 9.23 -10.87
CA SER A 99 4.91 10.59 -10.92
C SER A 99 3.88 11.54 -11.49
N GLU A 100 3.21 11.15 -12.58
CA GLU A 100 2.12 11.93 -13.18
C GLU A 100 0.91 12.08 -12.23
N GLU A 101 0.49 11.01 -11.56
CA GLU A 101 -0.64 11.05 -10.62
C GLU A 101 -0.37 11.94 -9.40
N LEU A 102 0.87 11.97 -8.92
CA LEU A 102 1.25 12.70 -7.70
C LEU A 102 1.66 14.16 -7.96
N LEU A 103 1.51 14.68 -9.18
CA LEU A 103 1.83 16.08 -9.46
C LEU A 103 0.90 17.05 -8.71
N PRO A 104 1.43 18.15 -8.13
CA PRO A 104 2.86 18.44 -7.99
C PRO A 104 3.47 17.65 -6.81
N HIS A 105 4.59 16.97 -7.05
CA HIS A 105 5.39 16.34 -5.98
C HIS A 105 6.78 16.98 -5.90
N THR A 106 7.33 17.07 -4.69
CA THR A 106 8.68 17.58 -4.42
C THR A 106 9.63 16.50 -3.91
N PHE A 107 9.16 15.26 -3.83
CA PHE A 107 9.89 14.10 -3.36
C PHE A 107 10.27 13.15 -4.52
N PRO A 108 11.30 12.30 -4.35
CA PRO A 108 11.61 11.24 -5.30
C PRO A 108 10.54 10.14 -5.26
N VAL A 109 9.81 9.94 -6.37
CA VAL A 109 8.69 8.98 -6.46
C VAL A 109 9.13 7.55 -6.17
N GLU A 110 10.30 7.14 -6.69
CA GLU A 110 10.82 5.81 -6.42
C GLU A 110 11.04 5.57 -4.92
N TRP A 111 11.58 6.56 -4.20
CA TRP A 111 11.77 6.47 -2.75
C TRP A 111 10.44 6.38 -1.99
N ALA A 112 9.43 7.12 -2.43
CA ALA A 112 8.08 7.03 -1.88
C ALA A 112 7.48 5.63 -2.08
N VAL A 113 7.66 5.04 -3.26
CA VAL A 113 7.20 3.67 -3.57
C VAL A 113 7.90 2.63 -2.70
N THR A 114 9.23 2.65 -2.64
CA THR A 114 10.00 1.70 -1.82
C THR A 114 9.64 1.84 -0.34
N SER A 115 9.31 3.05 0.12
CA SER A 115 8.82 3.30 1.48
C SER A 115 7.45 2.67 1.73
N VAL A 116 6.49 2.77 0.78
CA VAL A 116 5.19 2.09 0.89
C VAL A 116 5.36 0.57 0.86
N PHE A 117 6.22 0.03 -0.01
CA PHE A 117 6.49 -1.42 -0.03
C PHE A 117 7.16 -1.89 1.26
N GLY A 118 8.04 -1.07 1.83
CA GLY A 118 8.61 -1.30 3.16
C GLY A 118 7.57 -1.27 4.28
N LEU A 119 6.58 -0.39 4.19
CA LEU A 119 5.46 -0.31 5.12
C LEU A 119 4.59 -1.57 5.04
N LEU A 120 4.24 -2.01 3.82
CA LEU A 120 3.49 -3.25 3.60
C LEU A 120 4.26 -4.47 4.14
N ALA A 121 5.55 -4.57 3.84
CA ALA A 121 6.41 -5.63 4.34
C ALA A 121 6.54 -5.66 5.87
N HIS A 122 6.36 -4.51 6.54
CA HIS A 122 6.43 -4.42 7.99
C HIS A 122 5.13 -4.82 8.68
N HIS A 123 3.97 -4.43 8.12
CA HIS A 123 2.67 -4.58 8.79
C HIS A 123 1.85 -5.80 8.32
N CYS A 124 2.12 -6.34 7.13
CA CYS A 124 1.36 -7.47 6.58
C CYS A 124 2.04 -8.81 6.85
N ASP A 125 1.27 -9.91 6.76
CA ASP A 125 1.82 -11.25 6.86
C ASP A 125 2.94 -11.50 5.81
N PRO A 126 4.11 -12.04 6.21
CA PRO A 126 5.22 -12.28 5.29
C PRO A 126 4.89 -13.25 4.14
N GLY A 127 4.00 -14.21 4.37
CA GLY A 127 3.53 -15.13 3.35
C GLY A 127 2.71 -14.42 2.28
N GLU A 128 1.80 -13.54 2.69
CA GLU A 128 1.04 -12.72 1.73
C GLU A 128 1.93 -11.75 0.95
N ILE A 129 2.91 -11.14 1.60
CA ILE A 129 3.90 -10.31 0.90
C ILE A 129 4.69 -11.13 -0.13
N ALA A 130 5.04 -12.38 0.17
CA ALA A 130 5.69 -13.26 -0.78
C ALA A 130 4.81 -13.56 -2.00
N HIS A 131 3.51 -13.79 -1.80
CA HIS A 131 2.54 -13.99 -2.89
C HIS A 131 2.42 -12.75 -3.78
N VAL A 132 2.31 -11.56 -3.18
CA VAL A 132 2.30 -10.27 -3.90
C VAL A 132 3.57 -10.06 -4.73
N ILE A 133 4.75 -10.29 -4.16
CA ILE A 133 6.04 -10.18 -4.86
C ILE A 133 6.12 -11.19 -6.03
N GLY A 134 5.59 -12.41 -5.84
CA GLY A 134 5.57 -13.46 -6.85
C GLY A 134 4.77 -13.11 -8.12
N GLN A 135 3.83 -12.17 -8.04
CA GLN A 135 3.02 -11.71 -9.18
C GLN A 135 3.71 -10.60 -10.00
N MET A 136 4.86 -10.10 -9.56
CA MET A 136 5.56 -8.98 -10.20
C MET A 136 6.69 -9.45 -11.13
N PRO A 137 7.01 -8.69 -12.21
CA PRO A 137 8.26 -8.79 -12.92
C PRO A 137 9.45 -8.44 -12.03
N ASP A 138 10.62 -8.99 -12.37
CA ASP A 138 11.81 -8.92 -11.51
C ASP A 138 12.27 -7.47 -11.24
N ASP A 139 12.12 -6.55 -12.20
CA ASP A 139 12.51 -5.15 -12.05
C ASP A 139 11.66 -4.38 -11.01
N LEU A 140 10.40 -4.79 -10.80
CA LEU A 140 9.55 -4.28 -9.71
C LEU A 140 9.81 -4.98 -8.38
N LYS A 141 10.23 -6.24 -8.37
CA LYS A 141 10.64 -6.92 -7.12
C LYS A 141 11.78 -6.17 -6.45
N ASP A 142 12.64 -5.52 -7.25
CA ASP A 142 13.73 -4.68 -6.75
C ASP A 142 13.30 -3.39 -6.04
N LEU A 143 12.01 -3.04 -6.03
CA LEU A 143 11.47 -1.96 -5.20
C LEU A 143 11.15 -2.42 -3.78
N TRP A 144 11.02 -3.73 -3.54
CA TRP A 144 10.73 -4.25 -2.21
C TRP A 144 11.99 -4.24 -1.32
N PRO A 145 11.85 -4.24 0.02
CA PRO A 145 13.01 -4.38 0.90
C PRO A 145 13.76 -5.69 0.66
N ALA A 146 15.10 -5.67 0.72
CA ALA A 146 15.92 -6.85 0.51
C ALA A 146 15.58 -8.00 1.48
N SER A 147 15.06 -7.68 2.68
CA SER A 147 14.60 -8.63 3.69
C SER A 147 13.40 -9.47 3.28
N VAL A 148 12.64 -9.07 2.26
CA VAL A 148 11.46 -9.83 1.79
C VAL A 148 11.58 -10.32 0.36
N ARG A 149 12.55 -9.82 -0.42
CA ARG A 149 12.80 -10.25 -1.81
C ARG A 149 13.08 -11.75 -1.98
N HIS A 150 13.52 -12.43 -0.92
CA HIS A 150 13.86 -13.87 -0.96
C HIS A 150 12.71 -14.78 -0.55
N LEU A 151 11.57 -14.23 -0.11
CA LEU A 151 10.43 -15.02 0.37
C LEU A 151 9.70 -15.73 -0.78
N ASP A 152 9.81 -15.23 -2.01
CA ASP A 152 9.23 -15.83 -3.22
C ASP A 152 9.74 -17.27 -3.48
N LYS A 153 10.99 -17.59 -3.12
CA LYS A 153 11.61 -18.90 -3.33
C LYS A 153 11.07 -20.00 -2.41
N ASN A 154 10.45 -19.64 -1.28
CA ASN A 154 9.99 -20.62 -0.29
C ASN A 154 8.52 -21.04 -0.46
N SER A 155 7.67 -20.21 -1.08
CA SER A 155 6.26 -20.54 -1.33
C SER A 155 6.08 -21.69 -2.33
N ALA A 156 7.02 -21.87 -3.26
CA ALA A 156 7.02 -22.98 -4.21
C ALA A 156 7.21 -24.37 -3.55
N LYS A 157 7.77 -24.45 -2.34
CA LYS A 157 7.99 -25.74 -1.64
C LYS A 157 6.83 -26.22 -0.77
N LYS A 158 5.79 -25.40 -0.56
CA LYS A 158 4.69 -25.72 0.36
C LYS A 158 3.44 -26.30 -0.31
N ASN A 159 3.33 -26.19 -1.65
CA ASN A 159 2.20 -26.74 -2.42
C ASN A 159 2.42 -28.17 -2.97
N GLU A 160 3.52 -28.84 -2.61
CA GLU A 160 3.81 -30.23 -3.01
C GLU A 160 3.74 -31.23 -1.85
N ARG A 161 2.97 -30.93 -0.79
CA ARG A 161 2.74 -31.86 0.34
C ARG A 161 1.29 -31.96 0.72
#